data_AF-A0A967YGD7-F1
#
_entry.id   AF-A0A967YGD7-F1
#
_cell.length_a   1.000
_cell.length_b   1.000
_cell.length_c   1.000
_cell.angle_alpha   90.00
_cell.angle_beta   90.00
_cell.angle_gamma   90.00
#
_symmetry.space_group_name_H-M   'P 1'
#
loop_
_entity.id
_entity.type
_entity.pdbx_description
1 polymer ?
#
loop_
_entity_poly.entity_id
_entity_poly.type
_entity_poly.pdbx_seq_one_letter_code
_entity_poly.pdbx_strand_id
1 'polypeptide(L)' 'WEKGGDFPALLKQDTDIRKYLTDKEIDKAFDMKNHLKNVDKIFNRVFK' A
#
# COMPACT_ATOMS: atom_id res chain seq x y z
N TRP A 1 -6.03 -3.42 -13.23
CA TRP A 1 -4.88 -2.51 -13.05
C TRP A 1 -4.34 -1.97 -14.40
N GLU A 2 -5.06 -2.16 -15.52
CA GLU A 2 -4.59 -1.85 -16.88
C GLU A 2 -5.07 -0.50 -17.45
N LYS A 3 -5.97 0.21 -16.76
CA LYS A 3 -6.57 1.46 -17.27
C LYS A 3 -5.93 2.76 -16.73
N GLY A 4 -4.79 2.68 -16.03
CA GLY A 4 -4.06 3.87 -15.59
C GLY A 4 -4.87 4.81 -14.68
N GLY A 5 -5.53 4.25 -13.67
CA GLY A 5 -6.28 5.02 -12.67
C GLY A 5 -5.75 4.80 -11.25
N ASP A 6 -6.03 5.75 -10.36
CA ASP A 6 -5.67 5.67 -8.94
C ASP A 6 -6.44 4.54 -8.26
N PHE A 7 -5.83 3.35 -8.20
CA PHE A 7 -6.43 2.14 -7.65
C PHE A 7 -6.95 2.30 -6.21
N PRO A 8 -6.24 2.99 -5.28
CA PRO A 8 -6.78 3.41 -3.99
C PRO A 8 -8.14 4.12 -4.08
N ALA A 9 -8.31 5.03 -5.04
CA ALA A 9 -9.56 5.78 -5.21
C ALA A 9 -10.72 4.88 -5.65
N LEU A 10 -10.45 3.85 -6.47
CA LEU A 10 -11.44 2.86 -6.88
C LEU A 10 -11.88 1.98 -5.68
N LEU A 11 -10.92 1.58 -4.84
CA LEU A 11 -11.21 0.78 -3.65
C LEU A 11 -12.03 1.56 -2.62
N LYS A 12 -11.80 2.88 -2.50
CA LYS A 12 -12.60 3.76 -1.64
C LYS A 12 -14.02 3.98 -2.17
N GLN A 13 -14.29 3.76 -3.45
CA GLN A 13 -15.63 3.87 -4.02
C GLN A 13 -16.42 2.56 -3.92
N ASP A 14 -15.74 1.44 -3.65
CA ASP A 14 -16.35 0.13 -3.54
C ASP A 14 -17.03 -0.07 -2.17
N THR A 15 -18.36 -0.23 -2.20
CA THR A 15 -19.18 -0.41 -1.00
C THR A 15 -18.97 -1.75 -0.29
N ASP A 16 -18.51 -2.79 -0.99
CA ASP A 16 -18.23 -4.08 -0.35
C ASP A 16 -16.89 -4.03 0.39
N ILE A 17 -15.91 -3.31 -0.13
CA ILE A 17 -14.61 -3.11 0.53
C ILE A 17 -14.75 -2.21 1.75
N ARG A 18 -15.57 -1.16 1.66
CA ARG A 18 -15.85 -0.25 2.78
C ARG A 18 -16.53 -0.90 3.99
N LYS A 19 -17.10 -2.09 3.84
CA LYS A 19 -17.60 -2.88 4.98
C LYS A 19 -16.47 -3.40 5.87
N TYR A 20 -15.28 -3.58 5.32
CA TYR A 20 -14.15 -4.21 5.98
C TYR A 20 -12.97 -3.28 6.23
N LEU A 21 -12.80 -2.26 5.39
CA LEU A 21 -11.66 -1.36 5.43
C LEU A 21 -12.11 0.09 5.38
N THR A 22 -11.56 0.89 6.29
CA THR A 22 -11.70 2.34 6.29
C THR A 22 -10.76 2.97 5.27
N ASP A 23 -11.07 4.21 4.84
CA ASP A 23 -10.22 4.95 3.91
C ASP A 23 -8.75 5.05 4.39
N LYS A 24 -8.53 5.16 5.70
CA LYS A 24 -7.19 5.20 6.31
C LYS A 24 -6.45 3.86 6.24
N GLU A 25 -7.16 2.74 6.37
CA GLU A 25 -6.56 1.40 6.24
C GLU A 25 -6.21 1.09 4.80
N ILE A 26 -7.06 1.52 3.86
CA ILE A 26 -6.75 1.49 2.43
C ILE A 26 -5.49 2.31 2.19
N ASP A 27 -5.43 3.57 2.64
CA ASP A 27 -4.25 4.43 2.45
C ASP A 27 -2.97 3.81 3.03
N LYS A 28 -3.07 3.20 4.22
CA LYS A 28 -1.95 2.51 4.86
C LYS A 28 -1.49 1.27 4.06
N ALA A 29 -2.39 0.56 3.41
CA ALA A 29 -2.03 -0.59 2.56
C ALA A 29 -1.19 -0.17 1.34
N PHE A 30 -1.39 1.07 0.86
CA PHE A 30 -0.62 1.65 -0.25
C PHE A 30 0.60 2.47 0.19
N ASP A 31 0.92 2.53 1.48
CA ASP A 31 2.09 3.26 1.98
C ASP A 31 3.41 2.58 1.57
N MET A 32 4.10 3.16 0.59
CA MET A 32 5.40 2.67 0.10
C MET A 32 6.50 2.63 1.17
N LYS A 33 6.45 3.50 2.19
CA LYS A 33 7.46 3.45 3.27
C LYS A 33 7.39 2.15 4.05
N ASN A 34 6.19 1.62 4.26
CA ASN A 34 6.02 0.31 4.89
C ASN A 34 6.57 -0.83 4.02
N HIS A 35 6.43 -0.72 2.70
CA HIS A 35 6.93 -1.72 1.75
C HIS A 35 8.46 -1.73 1.68
N LEU A 36 9.10 -0.58 1.89
CA LEU A 36 10.57 -0.44 1.84
C LEU A 36 11.27 -0.52 3.21
N LYS A 37 10.54 -0.80 4.30
CA LYS A 37 11.10 -0.80 5.68
C LYS A 37 12.29 -1.74 5.90
N ASN A 38 12.43 -2.76 5.06
CA ASN A 38 13.50 -3.75 5.18
C ASN A 38 14.69 -3.47 4.26
N VAL A 39 14.64 -2.43 3.41
CA VAL A 39 15.72 -2.11 2.48
C VAL A 39 17.02 -1.87 3.24
N ASP A 40 16.99 -1.05 4.29
CA ASP A 40 18.17 -0.77 5.13
C ASP A 40 18.69 -2.04 5.82
N LYS A 41 17.79 -2.93 6.25
CA LYS A 41 18.17 -4.22 6.86
C LYS A 41 18.90 -5.12 5.87
N ILE A 42 18.45 -5.17 4.61
CA ILE A 42 19.08 -5.96 3.56
C ILE A 42 20.44 -5.35 3.18
N PHE A 43 20.51 -4.03 3.01
CA PHE A 43 21.76 -3.33 2.70
C PHE A 43 22.82 -3.52 3.80
N ASN A 44 22.43 -3.39 5.07
CA ASN A 44 23.31 -3.64 6.22
C ASN A 44 23.83 -5.09 6.30
N ARG A 45 23.12 -6.07 5.74
CA ARG A 45 23.55 -7.47 5.72
C ARG A 45 24.53 -7.77 4.59
N VAL A 46 24.39 -7.10 3.45
CA VAL A 46 25.12 -7.46 2.22
C VAL A 46 26.40 -6.64 2.04
N PHE A 47 26.44 -5.40 2.56
CA PHE A 47 27.55 -4.47 2.35
C PHE A 47 28.39 -4.20 3.61
N LYS A 48 28.19 -4.95 4.70
CA LYS A 48 29.06 -4.98 5.88
C LYS A 48 29.77 -6.32 5.99
#